data_AF-A0A0V8HTN9-F1
#
_entry.id   AF-A0A0V8HTN9-F1
#
_cell.length_a   1.000
_cell.length_b   1.000
_cell.length_c   1.000
_cell.angle_alpha   90.00
_cell.angle_beta   90.00
_cell.angle_gamma   90.00
#
_symmetry.space_group_name_H-M   'P 1'
#
loop_
_entity.id
_entity.type
_entity.pdbx_description
1 polymer ?
#
loop_
_entity_poly.entity_id
_entity_poly.type
_entity_poly.pdbx_seq_one_letter_code
_entity_poly.pdbx_strand_id
1 'polypeptide(L)'
;MSTVGVTREEIRDYVHQYNLQPRGTRTAWLQQQPFSRATFYRWNQLVFEGDLDRNLVPQDHGQMNTTPSQRSAFEQAHAKEQAEHEDELKALRERVRQFEGTNEALGKAIGLLHALNEQELATSTTDERKNSSPRKTN
;
A
#
# COMPACT_ATOMS: atom_id res chain seq x y z
N MET A 1 1.47 23.85 14.80
CA MET A 1 0.41 24.19 13.84
C MET A 1 0.37 23.08 12.82
N SER A 2 -0.75 22.40 12.74
CA SER A 2 -0.98 21.17 12.02
C SER A 2 -0.69 21.33 10.53
N THR A 3 0.18 20.47 10.00
CA THR A 3 0.37 20.19 8.57
C THR A 3 -0.86 19.49 8.03
N VAL A 4 -1.99 20.20 7.97
CA VAL A 4 -3.24 19.62 7.43
C VAL A 4 -3.02 19.38 5.94
N GLY A 5 -2.71 18.13 5.59
CA GLY A 5 -2.65 17.66 4.20
C GLY A 5 -1.30 17.15 3.71
N VAL A 6 -0.21 17.25 4.47
CA VAL A 6 1.09 16.65 4.09
C VAL A 6 1.45 15.53 5.06
N THR A 7 1.58 14.31 4.54
CA THR A 7 1.92 13.11 5.32
C THR A 7 3.41 13.13 5.69
N ARG A 8 3.81 12.29 6.65
CA ARG A 8 5.21 12.21 7.09
C ARG A 8 6.13 11.66 5.99
N GLU A 9 5.62 10.70 5.24
CA GLU A 9 6.29 10.13 4.07
C GLU A 9 6.51 11.20 3.01
N GLU A 10 5.51 12.03 2.73
CA GLU A 10 5.64 13.17 1.81
C GLU A 10 6.68 14.18 2.31
N ILE A 11 6.72 14.47 3.62
CA ILE A 11 7.76 15.35 4.20
C ILE A 11 9.16 14.77 3.97
N ARG A 12 9.36 13.46 4.19
CA ARG A 12 10.65 12.78 3.94
C ARG A 12 11.00 12.86 2.45
N ASP A 13 10.05 12.61 1.57
CA ASP A 13 10.26 12.65 0.12
C ASP A 13 10.63 14.07 -0.35
N TYR A 14 9.94 15.12 0.13
CA TYR A 14 10.32 16.50 -0.20
C TYR A 14 11.73 16.86 0.28
N VAL A 15 12.13 16.42 1.48
CA VAL A 15 13.50 16.64 1.97
C VAL A 15 14.52 15.88 1.11
N HIS A 16 14.20 14.67 0.67
CA HIS A 16 15.03 13.90 -0.23
C HIS A 16 15.18 14.58 -1.61
N GLN A 17 14.08 14.94 -2.26
CA GLN A 17 14.06 15.64 -3.54
C GLN A 17 14.86 16.96 -3.50
N TYR A 18 14.81 17.69 -2.38
CA TYR A 18 15.62 18.89 -2.17
C TYR A 18 17.13 18.60 -2.13
N ASN A 19 17.55 17.50 -1.52
CA ASN A 19 18.96 17.12 -1.44
C ASN A 19 19.52 16.67 -2.79
N LEU A 20 18.68 16.04 -3.63
CA LEU A 20 19.02 15.67 -5.01
C LEU A 20 19.17 16.86 -5.96
N GLN A 21 18.69 18.06 -5.60
CA GLN A 21 18.77 19.22 -6.48
C GLN A 21 20.23 19.63 -6.75
N PRO A 22 20.59 19.92 -8.02
CA PRO A 22 21.88 20.48 -8.37
C PRO A 22 22.25 21.74 -7.57
N ARG A 23 23.54 22.01 -7.45
CA ARG A 23 24.02 23.23 -6.78
C ARG A 23 23.43 24.47 -7.49
N GLY A 24 22.84 25.37 -6.70
CA GLY A 24 22.23 26.62 -7.20
C GLY A 24 20.74 26.53 -7.56
N THR A 25 20.15 25.34 -7.72
CA THR A 25 18.73 25.21 -8.11
C THR A 25 17.78 25.05 -6.92
N ARG A 26 18.31 24.72 -5.73
CA ARG A 26 17.56 24.49 -4.48
C ARG A 26 16.56 25.61 -4.14
N THR A 27 16.98 26.86 -4.30
CA THR A 27 16.17 28.04 -3.99
C THR A 27 14.97 28.20 -4.93
N ALA A 28 15.14 27.80 -6.20
CA ALA A 28 14.09 27.82 -7.22
C ALA A 28 13.15 26.62 -7.05
N TRP A 29 13.69 25.43 -6.76
CA TRP A 29 12.89 24.25 -6.44
C TRP A 29 11.95 24.52 -5.26
N LEU A 30 12.44 25.14 -4.18
CA LEU A 30 11.63 25.50 -3.02
C LEU A 30 10.49 26.48 -3.33
N GLN A 31 10.64 27.33 -4.36
CA GLN A 31 9.59 28.27 -4.76
C GLN A 31 8.45 27.62 -5.55
N GLN A 32 8.70 26.43 -6.13
CA GLN A 32 7.71 25.67 -6.88
C GLN A 32 6.86 24.76 -5.99
N GLN A 33 7.23 24.63 -4.70
CA GLN A 33 6.56 23.73 -3.78
C GLN A 33 5.32 24.38 -3.14
N PRO A 34 4.33 23.56 -2.73
CA PRO A 34 3.10 24.06 -2.10
C PRO A 34 3.30 24.55 -0.65
N PHE A 35 4.52 24.54 -0.14
CA PHE A 35 4.86 24.91 1.24
C PHE A 35 5.87 26.05 1.30
N SER A 36 5.85 26.79 2.41
CA SER A 36 6.78 27.89 2.63
C SER A 36 8.21 27.39 2.88
N ARG A 37 9.21 28.20 2.52
CA ARG A 37 10.63 27.92 2.84
C ARG A 37 10.85 27.69 4.34
N ALA A 38 10.20 28.48 5.20
CA ALA A 38 10.32 28.34 6.65
C ALA A 38 9.75 27.00 7.14
N THR A 39 8.63 26.56 6.56
CA THR A 39 8.05 25.22 6.82
C THR A 39 9.04 24.13 6.43
N PHE A 40 9.65 24.24 5.24
CA PHE A 40 10.62 23.26 4.77
C PHE A 40 11.87 23.18 5.66
N TYR A 41 12.46 24.31 6.07
CA TYR A 41 13.65 24.28 6.93
C TYR A 41 13.36 23.61 8.28
N ARG A 42 12.16 23.82 8.83
CA ARG A 42 11.71 23.12 10.02
C ARG A 42 11.56 21.61 9.80
N TRP A 43 11.02 21.20 8.66
CA TRP A 43 10.96 19.78 8.28
C TRP A 43 12.34 19.17 8.08
N ASN A 44 13.25 19.90 7.44
CA ASN A 44 14.64 19.49 7.24
C ASN A 44 15.31 19.22 8.60
N GLN A 45 15.16 20.13 9.56
CA GLN A 45 15.62 19.90 10.94
C GLN A 45 14.94 18.70 11.60
N LEU A 46 13.62 18.55 11.46
CA LEU A 46 12.89 17.41 12.02
C LEU A 46 13.33 16.06 11.44
N VAL A 47 13.68 16.02 10.15
CA VAL A 47 14.12 14.79 9.46
C VAL A 47 15.55 14.41 9.86
N PHE A 48 16.44 15.38 10.03
CA PHE A 48 17.86 15.12 10.27
C PHE A 48 18.30 15.19 11.72
N GLU A 49 17.69 16.06 12.51
CA GLU A 49 18.11 16.37 13.88
C GLU A 49 17.06 15.91 14.91
N GLY A 50 15.79 15.80 14.50
CA GLY A 50 14.66 15.45 15.37
C GLY A 50 14.06 14.07 15.15
N ASP A 51 12.92 13.84 15.80
CA ASP A 51 12.07 12.67 15.57
C ASP A 51 10.81 13.14 14.82
N LEU A 52 10.80 12.93 13.50
CA LEU A 52 9.66 13.25 12.63
C LEU A 52 8.40 12.44 13.04
N ASP A 53 8.57 11.23 13.56
CA ASP A 53 7.47 10.35 13.94
C ASP A 53 6.80 10.77 15.24
N ARG A 54 7.54 11.44 16.13
CA ARG A 54 7.02 12.03 17.37
C ARG A 54 6.81 13.54 17.30
N ASN A 55 7.06 14.17 16.15
CA ASN A 55 7.10 15.63 16.00
C ASN A 55 8.00 16.33 17.03
N LEU A 56 9.05 15.65 17.51
CA LEU A 56 9.98 16.22 18.47
C LEU A 56 10.98 17.08 17.72
N VAL A 57 10.79 18.39 17.82
CA VAL A 57 11.78 19.38 17.36
C VAL A 57 12.92 19.37 18.38
N PRO A 58 14.19 19.22 17.94
CA PRO A 58 15.34 19.37 18.82
C PRO A 58 15.27 20.72 19.53
N GLN A 59 15.49 20.70 20.85
CA GLN A 59 15.58 21.94 21.60
C GLN A 59 16.84 22.68 21.14
N ASP A 60 16.70 23.97 20.83
CA ASP A 60 17.71 24.79 20.15
C ASP A 60 18.95 24.99 21.05
N HIS A 61 19.87 24.03 21.01
CA HIS A 61 21.15 24.04 21.72
C HIS A 61 22.28 24.38 20.75
N GLY A 62 22.10 25.43 19.93
CA GLY A 62 23.11 25.87 18.97
C GLY A 62 23.16 25.00 17.72
N GLN A 63 23.45 25.63 16.57
CA GLN A 63 23.39 25.00 15.25
C GLN A 63 24.30 23.78 15.13
N MET A 64 23.74 22.58 15.25
CA MET A 64 24.38 21.35 14.84
C MET A 64 24.13 21.14 13.35
N ASN A 65 24.82 21.91 12.48
CA ASN A 65 24.68 21.74 11.04
C ASN A 65 24.92 20.27 10.64
N THR A 66 23.89 19.58 10.17
CA THR A 66 24.00 18.19 9.72
C THR A 66 25.08 18.09 8.65
N THR A 67 26.08 17.25 8.90
CA THR A 67 27.22 17.09 8.01
C THR A 67 26.80 16.40 6.70
N PRO A 68 27.51 16.61 5.57
CA PRO A 68 27.23 15.91 4.32
C PRO A 68 27.21 14.37 4.46
N SER A 69 28.03 13.82 5.37
CA SER A 69 28.08 12.38 5.67
C SER A 69 26.76 11.89 6.29
N GLN A 70 26.19 12.64 7.22
CA GLN A 70 24.89 12.32 7.83
C GLN A 70 23.75 12.37 6.82
N ARG A 71 23.82 13.30 5.85
CA ARG A 71 22.84 13.37 4.75
C ARG A 71 22.94 12.16 3.83
N SER A 72 24.16 11.75 3.47
CA SER A 72 24.40 10.56 2.65
C SER A 72 23.94 9.26 3.34
N ALA A 73 24.18 9.13 4.64
CA ALA A 73 23.70 7.98 5.42
C ALA A 73 22.17 7.91 5.48
N PHE A 74 21.50 9.06 5.62
CA PHE A 74 20.03 9.15 5.57
C PHE A 74 19.48 8.74 4.20
N GLU A 75 20.08 9.24 3.11
CA GLU A 75 19.71 8.86 1.73
C GLU A 75 19.82 7.35 1.52
N GLN A 76 20.90 6.71 2.01
CA GLN A 76 21.08 5.26 1.92
C GLN A 76 20.05 4.48 2.74
N ALA A 77 19.73 4.94 3.96
CA ALA A 77 18.73 4.30 4.81
C ALA A 77 17.34 4.35 4.16
N HIS A 78 16.97 5.50 3.60
CA HIS A 78 15.69 5.67 2.92
C HIS A 78 15.59 4.83 1.64
N ALA A 79 16.66 4.77 0.84
CA ALA A 79 16.70 3.90 -0.34
C ALA A 79 16.51 2.42 0.02
N LYS A 80 17.04 1.99 1.18
CA LYS A 80 16.84 0.64 1.71
C LYS A 80 15.40 0.40 2.15
N GLU A 81 14.80 1.34 2.88
CA GLU A 81 13.40 1.28 3.32
C GLU A 81 12.43 1.21 2.12
N GLN A 82 12.67 2.01 1.07
CA GLN A 82 11.88 1.95 -0.16
C GLN A 82 12.00 0.60 -0.88
N ALA A 83 13.22 0.06 -0.99
CA ALA A 83 13.44 -1.25 -1.60
C ALA A 83 12.74 -2.37 -0.82
N GLU A 84 12.81 -2.33 0.51
CA GLU A 84 12.11 -3.29 1.38
C GLU A 84 10.59 -3.20 1.22
N HIS A 85 10.03 -1.99 1.19
CA HIS A 85 8.59 -1.80 0.95
C HIS A 85 8.15 -2.27 -0.44
N GLU A 86 8.96 -2.03 -1.49
CA GLU A 86 8.65 -2.52 -2.83
C GLU A 86 8.62 -4.06 -2.90
N ASP A 87 9.55 -4.72 -2.21
CA ASP A 87 9.59 -6.17 -2.09
C ASP A 87 8.38 -6.71 -1.30
N GLU A 88 8.00 -6.06 -0.20
CA GLU A 88 6.80 -6.39 0.57
C GLU A 88 5.53 -6.26 -0.28
N LEU A 89 5.38 -5.16 -1.02
CA LEU A 89 4.23 -4.94 -1.91
C LEU A 89 4.17 -6.01 -3.02
N LYS A 90 5.32 -6.40 -3.58
CA LYS A 90 5.40 -7.47 -4.58
C LYS A 90 4.97 -8.81 -4.00
N ALA A 91 5.45 -9.16 -2.81
CA ALA A 91 5.07 -10.39 -2.12
C ALA A 91 3.56 -10.41 -1.80
N LEU A 92 3.01 -9.28 -1.35
CA LEU A 92 1.59 -9.15 -1.04
C LEU A 92 0.72 -9.30 -2.28
N ARG A 93 1.09 -8.65 -3.40
CA ARG A 93 0.37 -8.77 -4.68
C ARG A 93 0.37 -10.20 -5.21
N GLU A 94 1.50 -10.89 -5.11
CA GLU A 94 1.59 -12.30 -5.51
C GLU A 94 0.66 -13.17 -4.64
N ARG A 95 0.58 -12.89 -3.34
CA ARG A 95 -0.30 -13.62 -2.44
C ARG A 95 -1.79 -13.37 -2.74
N VAL A 96 -2.16 -12.13 -3.06
CA VAL A 96 -3.53 -11.79 -3.50
C VAL A 96 -3.88 -12.56 -4.77
N ARG A 97 -2.99 -12.57 -5.77
CA ARG A 97 -3.20 -13.30 -7.02
C ARG A 97 -3.40 -14.80 -6.79
N GLN A 98 -2.63 -15.40 -5.86
CA GLN A 98 -2.82 -16.80 -5.48
C GLN A 98 -4.22 -17.03 -4.89
N PHE A 99 -4.67 -16.18 -3.98
CA PHE A 99 -5.99 -16.31 -3.37
C PHE A 99 -7.12 -16.13 -4.39
N GLU A 100 -7.01 -15.15 -5.28
CA GLU A 100 -7.97 -14.95 -6.37
C GLU A 100 -8.07 -16.20 -7.27
N GLY A 101 -6.94 -16.79 -7.65
CA GLY A 101 -6.92 -18.03 -8.43
C GLY A 101 -7.56 -19.21 -7.70
N THR A 102 -7.30 -19.37 -6.38
CA THR A 102 -7.94 -20.43 -5.59
C THR A 102 -9.45 -20.23 -5.47
N ASN A 103 -9.90 -18.98 -5.27
CA ASN A 103 -11.32 -18.67 -5.16
C ASN A 103 -12.04 -18.89 -6.49
N GLU A 104 -11.40 -18.56 -7.62
CA GLU A 104 -11.95 -18.85 -8.95
C GLU A 104 -12.11 -20.36 -9.17
N ALA A 105 -11.10 -21.17 -8.81
CA ALA A 105 -11.16 -22.62 -8.92
C ALA A 105 -12.27 -23.22 -8.03
N LEU A 106 -12.38 -22.74 -6.78
CA LEU A 106 -13.44 -23.16 -5.86
C LEU A 106 -14.83 -22.76 -6.38
N GLY A 107 -14.98 -21.55 -6.92
CA GLY A 107 -16.22 -21.10 -7.54
C GLY A 107 -16.65 -21.99 -8.71
N LYS A 108 -15.70 -22.38 -9.57
CA LYS A 108 -15.95 -23.33 -10.68
C LYS A 108 -16.36 -24.71 -10.15
N ALA A 109 -15.68 -25.22 -9.13
CA ALA A 109 -15.99 -26.53 -8.54
C ALA A 109 -17.38 -26.54 -7.89
N ILE A 110 -17.76 -25.49 -7.16
CA ILE A 110 -19.09 -25.32 -6.59
C ILE A 110 -20.14 -25.24 -7.71
N GLY A 111 -19.88 -24.47 -8.77
CA GLY A 111 -20.77 -24.39 -9.92
C GLY A 111 -21.00 -25.74 -10.60
N LEU A 112 -19.94 -26.54 -10.78
CA LEU A 112 -20.05 -27.90 -11.32
C LEU A 112 -20.84 -28.82 -10.39
N LEU A 113 -20.59 -28.77 -9.07
CA LEU A 113 -21.34 -29.55 -8.09
C LEU A 113 -22.83 -29.19 -8.10
N HIS A 114 -23.15 -27.90 -8.21
CA HIS A 114 -24.54 -27.43 -8.28
C HIS A 114 -25.22 -27.96 -9.54
N ALA A 115 -24.56 -27.90 -10.70
CA ALA A 115 -25.09 -28.42 -11.95
C ALA A 115 -25.31 -29.94 -11.91
N LEU A 116 -24.40 -30.70 -11.29
CA LEU A 116 -24.57 -32.15 -11.10
C LEU A 116 -25.75 -32.46 -10.18
N ASN A 117 -25.88 -31.73 -9.07
CA ASN A 117 -26.98 -31.91 -8.12
C ASN A 117 -28.35 -31.57 -8.75
N GLU A 118 -28.44 -30.52 -9.57
CA GLU A 118 -29.65 -30.18 -10.32
C GLU A 118 -30.04 -31.27 -11.34
N GLN A 119 -29.07 -31.89 -12.02
CA GLN A 119 -29.33 -32.99 -12.96
C GLN A 119 -29.85 -34.25 -12.25
N GLU A 120 -29.29 -34.60 -11.09
CA GLU A 120 -29.72 -35.74 -10.28
C GLU A 120 -31.15 -35.57 -9.72
N LEU A 121 -31.51 -34.33 -9.35
CA LEU A 121 -32.88 -34.00 -8.94
C LEU A 121 -33.87 -34.06 -10.11
N ALA A 122 -33.46 -33.68 -11.33
CA ALA A 122 -34.30 -33.77 -12.52
C ALA A 122 -34.55 -35.23 -12.99
N THR A 123 -33.58 -36.13 -12.82
CA THR A 123 -33.74 -37.54 -13.17
C THR A 123 -34.58 -38.29 -12.14
N SER A 124 -34.37 -38.06 -10.84
CA SER A 124 -35.17 -38.66 -9.77
C SER A 124 -36.65 -38.27 -9.84
N THR A 125 -36.97 -36.99 -10.08
CA THR A 125 -38.36 -36.52 -10.27
C THR A 125 -39.01 -37.07 -11.55
N THR A 126 -38.22 -37.38 -12.58
CA THR A 126 -38.72 -37.99 -13.82
C THR A 126 -39.00 -39.48 -13.65
N ASP A 127 -38.16 -40.21 -12.92
CA ASP A 127 -38.39 -41.62 -12.61
C ASP A 127 -39.59 -41.82 -11.67
N GLU A 128 -39.79 -40.94 -10.69
CA GLU A 128 -40.93 -40.96 -9.75
C GLU A 128 -42.30 -40.68 -10.44
N ARG A 129 -42.29 -40.04 -11.62
CA ARG A 129 -43.50 -39.86 -12.43
C ARG A 129 -43.87 -41.09 -13.27
N LYS A 130 -42.92 -41.96 -13.63
CA LYS A 130 -43.17 -43.13 -14.50
C LYS A 130 -43.74 -44.34 -13.77
N ASN A 131 -43.48 -44.46 -12.48
CA ASN A 131 -43.95 -45.54 -11.60
C ASN A 131 -45.31 -45.25 -10.94
N SER A 132 -45.88 -44.05 -11.12
CA SER A 132 -47.29 -43.76 -10.85
C SER A 132 -48.17 -44.20 -12.05
N SER A 133 -48.39 -45.51 -12.19
CA SER A 133 -49.42 -46.05 -13.08
C SER A 133 -50.78 -45.98 -12.36
N PRO A 134 -51.87 -45.49 -13.00
CA PRO A 134 -53.15 -45.39 -12.35
C PRO A 134 -53.69 -46.79 -12.05
N ARG A 135 -53.92 -47.05 -10.77
CA ARG A 135 -54.51 -48.29 -10.26
C ARG A 135 -55.90 -48.45 -10.86
N LYS A 136 -56.06 -49.41 -11.78
CA LYS A 136 -57.35 -49.78 -12.38
C LYS A 136 -58.27 -50.29 -11.27
N THR A 137 -59.31 -49.52 -10.94
CA THR A 137 -60.40 -49.93 -10.05
C THR A 137 -61.44 -50.69 -10.86
N ASN A 138 -61.91 -51.81 -10.29
CA ASN A 138 -62.86 -52.79 -10.85
C ASN A 138 -64.18 -52.17 -11.36
#